data_AF-A0A3C0JEI3-F1
#
_entry.id   AF-A0A3C0JEI3-F1
#
_cell.length_a   1.000
_cell.length_b   1.000
_cell.length_c   1.000
_cell.angle_alpha   90.00
_cell.angle_beta   90.00
_cell.angle_gamma   90.00
#
_symmetry.space_group_name_H-M   'P 1'
#
loop_
_entity.id
_entity.type
_entity.pdbx_description
1 polymer ?
#
loop_
_entity_poly.entity_id
_entity_poly.type
_entity_poly.pdbx_seq_one_letter_code
_entity_poly.pdbx_strand_id
1 'polypeptide(L)'
;AALRRFATRPGDKLVQVLLVDAVSPQRAGAPLIALAQRLPSVVQFRQATDPLDLARVDAFLVNDVGDGVRRPLADRWQGEAWSARPGMSQRLRNDFTLMWERARICSELRKLEL
;
A
#
# COMPACT_ATOMS: atom_id res chain seq x y z
N ALA A 1 -12.98 8.70 -2.44
CA ALA A 1 -12.86 10.14 -2.10
C ALA A 1 -11.77 10.45 -1.06
N ALA A 2 -11.68 9.71 0.06
CA ALA A 2 -10.75 10.00 1.16
C ALA A 2 -9.26 9.99 0.75
N LEU A 3 -8.79 8.94 0.06
CA LEU A 3 -7.39 8.85 -0.40
C LEU A 3 -7.00 10.00 -1.34
N ARG A 4 -7.88 10.38 -2.27
CA ARG A 4 -7.65 11.54 -3.13
C ARG A 4 -7.48 12.82 -2.31
N ARG A 5 -8.36 13.06 -1.34
CA ARG A 5 -8.29 14.23 -0.45
C ARG A 5 -7.00 14.25 0.37
N PHE A 6 -6.57 13.10 0.89
CA PHE A 6 -5.27 12.97 1.56
C PHE A 6 -4.13 13.33 0.60
N ALA A 7 -4.09 12.68 -0.57
CA ALA A 7 -3.03 12.84 -1.55
C ALA A 7 -2.91 14.24 -2.15
N THR A 8 -3.96 15.07 -2.13
CA THR A 8 -3.95 16.44 -2.64
C THR A 8 -3.84 17.51 -1.55
N ARG A 9 -3.82 17.15 -0.26
CA ARG A 9 -3.68 18.12 0.84
C ARG A 9 -2.26 18.73 0.84
N PRO A 10 -2.05 20.01 1.16
CA PRO A 10 -0.70 20.56 1.35
C PRO A 10 0.10 19.81 2.42
N GLY A 11 1.44 19.79 2.26
CA GLY A 11 2.38 19.13 3.18
C GLY A 11 2.94 17.80 2.68
N ASP A 12 3.94 17.31 3.41
CA ASP A 12 4.61 16.05 3.12
C ASP A 12 3.69 14.88 3.42
N LYS A 13 3.60 13.98 2.44
CA LYS A 13 2.68 12.84 2.45
C LYS A 13 3.17 11.81 1.45
N LEU A 14 3.09 10.56 1.86
CA LEU A 14 3.48 9.44 1.03
C LEU A 14 2.54 8.26 1.34
N VAL A 15 2.06 7.63 0.29
CA VAL A 15 1.29 6.39 0.32
C VAL A 15 2.11 5.35 -0.42
N GLN A 16 2.64 4.38 0.32
CA GLN A 16 3.33 3.23 -0.26
C GLN A 16 2.37 2.05 -0.27
N VAL A 17 2.21 1.44 -1.44
CA VAL A 17 1.30 0.31 -1.65
C VAL A 17 2.09 -0.88 -2.17
N LEU A 18 2.19 -1.92 -1.34
CA LEU A 18 2.82 -3.18 -1.72
C LEU A 18 1.74 -4.14 -2.24
N LEU A 19 1.95 -4.66 -3.44
CA LEU A 19 1.05 -5.58 -4.12
C LEU A 19 1.61 -7.00 -4.10
N VAL A 20 0.74 -8.01 -4.02
CA VAL A 20 1.10 -9.40 -4.33
C VAL A 20 1.12 -9.61 -5.85
N ASP A 21 0.11 -9.07 -6.54
CA ASP A 21 0.01 -9.05 -8.00
C ASP A 21 -0.42 -7.65 -8.50
N ALA A 22 0.36 -7.08 -9.41
CA ALA A 22 0.06 -5.80 -10.05
C ALA A 22 -0.86 -5.93 -11.28
N VAL A 23 -0.92 -7.09 -11.93
CA VAL A 23 -1.67 -7.29 -13.18
C VAL A 23 -3.17 -7.21 -12.93
N SER A 24 -3.67 -7.85 -11.88
CA SER A 24 -5.09 -7.86 -11.53
C SER A 24 -5.68 -6.46 -11.32
N PRO A 25 -5.13 -5.59 -10.44
CA PRO A 25 -5.67 -4.24 -10.25
C PRO A 25 -5.45 -3.34 -11.48
N GLN A 26 -4.40 -3.57 -12.28
CA GLN A 26 -4.18 -2.85 -13.53
C GLN A 26 -5.29 -3.14 -14.54
N ARG A 27 -5.59 -4.43 -14.78
CA ARG A 27 -6.66 -4.86 -15.70
C ARG A 27 -8.04 -4.39 -15.24
N ALA A 28 -8.26 -4.36 -13.93
CA ALA A 28 -9.51 -3.85 -13.35
C ALA A 28 -9.64 -2.32 -13.43
N GLY A 29 -8.62 -1.58 -13.90
CA GLY A 29 -8.63 -0.13 -13.94
C GLY A 29 -8.74 0.50 -12.54
N ALA A 30 -8.06 -0.08 -11.54
CA ALA A 30 -8.22 0.31 -10.15
C ALA A 30 -7.99 1.83 -9.95
N PRO A 31 -8.94 2.58 -9.33
CA PRO A 31 -8.84 4.04 -9.21
C PRO A 31 -7.58 4.55 -8.50
N LEU A 32 -6.96 3.74 -7.65
CA LEU A 32 -5.72 4.10 -6.95
C LEU A 32 -4.51 4.15 -7.90
N ILE A 33 -4.50 3.32 -8.95
CA ILE A 33 -3.47 3.37 -10.01
C ILE A 33 -3.59 4.70 -10.77
N ALA A 34 -4.82 5.07 -11.16
CA ALA A 34 -5.07 6.36 -11.83
C ALA A 34 -4.72 7.57 -10.95
N LEU A 35 -4.79 7.44 -9.62
CA LEU A 35 -4.33 8.47 -8.69
C LEU A 35 -2.79 8.54 -8.65
N ALA A 36 -2.11 7.40 -8.57
CA ALA A 36 -0.64 7.36 -8.59
C ALA A 36 -0.03 7.88 -9.89
N GLN A 37 -0.67 7.61 -11.03
CA GLN A 37 -0.23 8.16 -12.32
C GLN A 37 -0.31 9.68 -12.37
N ARG A 38 -1.23 10.32 -11.63
CA ARG A 38 -1.34 11.78 -11.52
C ARG A 38 -0.45 12.37 -10.43
N LEU A 39 -0.14 11.60 -9.40
CA LEU A 39 0.62 12.02 -8.22
C LEU A 39 1.74 11.01 -7.89
N PRO A 40 2.70 10.79 -8.79
CA PRO A 40 3.68 9.69 -8.66
C PRO A 40 4.67 9.87 -7.51
N SER A 41 4.85 11.10 -7.01
CA SER A 41 5.64 11.38 -5.81
C SER A 41 4.89 11.10 -4.50
N VAL A 42 3.55 11.06 -4.54
CA VAL A 42 2.69 10.90 -3.35
C VAL A 42 2.18 9.48 -3.21
N VAL A 43 1.89 8.78 -4.31
CA VAL A 43 1.40 7.39 -4.27
C VAL A 43 2.34 6.52 -5.08
N GLN A 44 2.96 5.56 -4.40
CA GLN A 44 3.94 4.66 -4.98
C GLN A 44 3.46 3.22 -4.88
N PHE A 45 3.70 2.45 -5.95
CA PHE A 45 3.43 1.03 -6.00
C PHE A 45 4.71 0.23 -6.14
N ARG A 46 4.80 -0.86 -5.39
CA ARG A 46 5.78 -1.93 -5.60
C ARG A 46 5.06 -3.28 -5.52
N GLN A 47 5.68 -4.32 -6.10
CA GLN A 47 5.17 -5.67 -6.00
C GLN A 47 6.17 -6.55 -5.25
N ALA A 48 5.68 -7.32 -4.28
CA ALA A 48 6.47 -8.29 -3.56
C ALA A 48 7.03 -9.35 -4.53
N THR A 49 8.28 -9.73 -4.31
CA THR A 49 8.99 -10.75 -5.10
C THR A 49 9.64 -11.82 -4.23
N ASP A 50 9.91 -11.50 -2.95
CA ASP A 50 10.44 -12.46 -2.00
C ASP A 50 9.38 -13.52 -1.65
N PRO A 51 9.70 -14.82 -1.69
CA PRO A 51 8.75 -15.88 -1.35
C PRO A 51 8.14 -15.74 0.06
N LEU A 52 8.87 -15.23 1.05
CA LEU A 52 8.35 -15.03 2.40
C LEU A 52 7.29 -13.94 2.43
N ASP A 53 7.48 -12.88 1.64
CA ASP A 53 6.54 -11.76 1.55
C ASP A 53 5.28 -12.19 0.78
N LEU A 54 5.44 -13.02 -0.25
CA LEU A 54 4.34 -13.61 -1.02
C LEU A 54 3.54 -14.66 -0.22
N ALA A 55 4.17 -15.33 0.74
CA ALA A 55 3.52 -16.29 1.64
C ALA A 55 2.69 -15.61 2.75
N ARG A 56 2.76 -14.28 2.87
CA ARG A 56 2.03 -13.53 3.89
C ARG A 56 0.52 -13.61 3.66
N VAL A 57 -0.22 -14.02 4.70
CA VAL A 57 -1.67 -14.26 4.62
C VAL A 57 -2.52 -13.06 5.03
N ASP A 58 -1.95 -12.13 5.79
CA ASP A 58 -2.65 -10.94 6.25
C ASP A 58 -2.48 -9.75 5.30
N ALA A 59 -3.49 -8.89 5.25
CA ALA A 59 -3.41 -7.57 4.61
C ALA A 59 -3.53 -6.50 5.69
N PHE A 60 -2.74 -5.43 5.59
CA PHE A 60 -2.80 -4.34 6.56
C PHE A 60 -2.57 -2.97 5.91
N LEU A 61 -3.04 -1.94 6.60
CA LEU A 61 -2.75 -0.54 6.33
C LEU A 61 -2.51 0.15 7.67
N VAL A 62 -1.41 0.88 7.77
CA VAL A 62 -0.99 1.60 8.98
C VAL A 62 -0.57 3.00 8.61
N ASN A 63 -0.81 3.94 9.52
CA ASN A 63 -0.30 5.30 9.39
C ASN A 63 0.86 5.55 10.37
N ASP A 64 1.42 6.74 10.31
CA ASP A 64 2.54 7.20 11.10
C ASP A 64 2.15 7.65 12.52
N VAL A 65 0.86 7.89 12.78
CA VAL A 65 0.32 8.37 14.07
C VAL A 65 -0.22 7.27 14.99
N GLY A 66 -0.16 6.00 14.58
CA GLY A 66 -0.46 4.85 15.45
C GLY A 66 -1.83 4.20 15.22
N ASP A 67 -2.51 4.53 14.13
CA ASP A 67 -3.74 3.87 13.71
C ASP A 67 -3.45 2.81 12.65
N GLY A 68 -4.41 1.92 12.46
CA GLY A 68 -4.32 0.94 11.39
C GLY A 68 -5.52 0.01 11.28
N VAL A 69 -5.49 -0.79 10.23
CA VAL A 69 -6.41 -1.87 9.96
C VAL A 69 -5.62 -3.09 9.52
N ARG A 70 -6.04 -4.27 9.96
CA ARG A 70 -5.46 -5.54 9.58
C ARG A 70 -6.56 -6.57 9.34
N ARG A 71 -6.46 -7.29 8.24
CA ARG A 71 -7.24 -8.49 7.95
C ARG A 71 -6.29 -9.66 8.12
N PRO A 72 -6.43 -10.49 9.17
CA PRO A 72 -5.57 -11.64 9.38
C PRO A 72 -5.58 -12.64 8.21
N LEU A 73 -6.69 -12.67 7.47
CA LEU A 73 -6.86 -13.41 6.22
C LEU A 73 -7.31 -12.44 5.14
N ALA A 74 -6.41 -12.13 4.18
CA ALA A 74 -6.61 -11.09 3.17
C ALA A 74 -7.74 -11.38 2.17
N ASP A 75 -8.10 -12.65 2.01
CA ASP A 75 -9.22 -13.15 1.20
C ASP A 75 -10.58 -12.92 1.88
N ARG A 76 -10.61 -12.62 3.18
CA ARG A 76 -11.82 -12.33 3.95
C ARG A 76 -12.00 -10.84 4.19
N TRP A 77 -13.25 -10.44 4.39
CA TRP A 77 -13.58 -9.07 4.81
C TRP A 77 -13.39 -8.85 6.31
N GLN A 78 -13.32 -9.91 7.11
CA GLN A 78 -13.10 -9.82 8.55
C GLN A 78 -11.71 -9.25 8.87
N GLY A 79 -11.68 -8.31 9.80
CA GLY A 79 -10.44 -7.69 10.25
C GLY A 79 -10.64 -6.86 11.51
N GLU A 80 -9.54 -6.30 11.96
CA GLU A 80 -9.44 -5.45 13.14
C GLU A 80 -9.01 -4.07 12.70
N ALA A 81 -9.63 -3.04 13.25
CA ALA A 81 -9.18 -1.66 13.15
C ALA A 81 -8.81 -1.17 14.55
N TRP A 82 -7.78 -0.34 14.64
CA TRP A 82 -7.37 0.26 15.88
C TRP A 82 -7.01 1.72 15.67
N SER A 83 -7.18 2.49 16.75
CA SER A 83 -6.63 3.82 16.90
C SER A 83 -5.69 3.86 18.10
N ALA A 84 -4.72 4.77 18.07
CA ALA A 84 -3.82 5.04 19.20
C ALA A 84 -3.06 3.80 19.74
N ARG A 85 -2.59 2.90 18.86
CA ARG A 85 -1.71 1.77 19.23
C ARG A 85 -0.35 1.90 18.53
N PRO A 86 0.51 2.84 18.97
CA PRO A 86 1.76 3.13 18.28
C PRO A 86 2.71 1.93 18.19
N GLY A 87 2.76 1.06 19.20
CA GLY A 87 3.61 -0.15 19.18
C GLY A 87 3.19 -1.16 18.11
N MET A 88 1.88 -1.38 17.94
CA MET A 88 1.33 -2.24 16.88
C MET A 88 1.63 -1.67 15.50
N SER A 89 1.35 -0.38 15.29
CA SER A 89 1.61 0.29 14.02
C SER A 89 3.09 0.39 13.70
N GLN A 90 3.97 0.57 14.69
CA GLN A 90 5.41 0.58 14.47
C GLN A 90 5.93 -0.78 14.00
N ARG A 91 5.47 -1.89 14.62
CA ARG A 91 5.86 -3.24 14.20
C ARG A 91 5.47 -3.48 12.74
N LEU A 92 4.21 -3.21 12.37
CA LEU A 92 3.73 -3.40 11.00
C LEU A 92 4.42 -2.46 9.99
N ARG A 93 4.76 -1.23 10.39
CA ARG A 93 5.57 -0.33 9.56
C ARG A 93 6.98 -0.88 9.33
N ASN A 94 7.64 -1.40 10.36
CA ASN A 94 8.97 -2.00 10.23
C ASN A 94 8.94 -3.21 9.29
N ASP A 95 7.96 -4.11 9.48
CA ASP A 95 7.75 -5.24 8.58
C ASP A 95 7.54 -4.76 7.14
N PHE A 96 6.67 -3.75 6.95
CA PHE A 96 6.39 -3.17 5.64
C PHE A 96 7.64 -2.60 4.97
N THR A 97 8.46 -1.85 5.69
CA THR A 97 9.70 -1.25 5.16
C THR A 97 10.63 -2.32 4.60
N LEU A 98 10.83 -3.42 5.34
CA LEU A 98 11.68 -4.52 4.88
C LEU A 98 11.14 -5.18 3.60
N MET A 99 9.82 -5.42 3.53
CA MET A 99 9.19 -5.96 2.32
C MET A 99 9.30 -4.97 1.14
N TRP A 100 9.12 -3.67 1.42
CA TRP A 100 9.17 -2.60 0.44
C TRP A 100 10.55 -2.48 -0.21
N GLU A 101 11.62 -2.59 0.57
CA GLU A 101 13.01 -2.53 0.09
C GLU A 101 13.34 -3.65 -0.88
N ARG A 102 12.85 -4.87 -0.62
CA ARG A 102 13.02 -6.05 -1.50
C ARG A 102 12.11 -6.04 -2.73
N ALA A 103 10.99 -5.32 -2.67
CA ALA A 103 9.96 -5.35 -3.69
C ALA A 103 10.41 -4.69 -5.00
N ARG A 104 9.93 -5.23 -6.13
CA ARG A 104 10.18 -4.66 -7.45
C ARG A 104 9.35 -3.41 -7.69
N ILE A 105 9.87 -2.53 -8.55
CA ILE A 105 9.10 -1.42 -9.11
C ILE A 105 8.06 -1.97 -10.09
N CYS A 106 6.84 -1.43 -10.03
CA CYS A 106 5.79 -1.74 -11.01
C CYS A 106 5.83 -0.73 -12.17
N SER A 107 6.76 -0.89 -13.11
CA SER A 107 6.89 0.00 -14.27
C SER A 107 5.64 -0.01 -15.15
N GLU A 108 4.95 -1.15 -15.24
CA GLU A 108 3.70 -1.33 -15.97
C GLU A 108 2.54 -0.47 -15.43
N LEU A 109 2.61 -0.02 -14.17
CA LEU A 109 1.60 0.84 -13.57
C LEU A 109 1.84 2.33 -13.84
N ARG A 110 3.02 2.69 -14.37
CA ARG A 110 3.32 4.07 -14.75
C ARG A 110 2.54 4.42 -16.01
N LYS A 111 2.19 5.70 -16.13
CA LYS A 111 1.62 6.22 -17.37
C LYS A 111 2.72 6.16 -18.43
N LEU A 112 2.48 5.44 -19.52
CA LEU A 112 3.34 5.51 -20.69
C LEU A 112 3.12 6.90 -21.31
N GLU A 113 4.12 7.76 -21.24
CA GLU A 113 4.16 8.96 -22.08
C GLU A 113 4.69 8.52 -23.45
N LEU A 114 3.85 8.67 -24.47
CA LEU A 114 4.23 8.58 -25.88
C LEU A 114 4.58 9.99 -26.37
#